data_AF-A0AAD1HDR8-F1
#
_entry.id   AF-A0AAD1HDR8-F1
#
_cell.length_a   1.000
_cell.length_b   1.000
_cell.length_c   1.000
_cell.angle_alpha   90.00
_cell.angle_beta   90.00
_cell.angle_gamma   90.00
#
_symmetry.space_group_name_H-M   'P 1'
#
loop_
_entity.id
_entity.type
_entity.pdbx_description
1 polymer ?
#
loop_
_entity_poly.entity_id
_entity_poly.type
_entity_poly.pdbx_seq_one_letter_code
_entity_poly.pdbx_strand_id
1 'polypeptide(L)'
;MDDLGQGDRINLGVASILGHRPEVAGALGALRAALTSTGTLSPRLVELVRLRIAFHNQCRSCMSVRYQSAIDDGLTEDVVCSLQQPTEADDLTDAERSALRYADLFATDHLAIDDAVYDDLRTHFSEDELVELGVHCAYAVGMGRLAATWQVTDDVPDAFRSESGSTLAPWDSAGVVASG
;
A
#
# COMPACT_ATOMS: atom_id res chain seq x y z
N MET A 1 18.27 3.81 17.31
CA MET A 1 16.99 3.19 16.96
C MET A 1 15.87 3.74 17.84
N ASP A 2 16.15 4.01 19.12
CA ASP A 2 15.17 4.52 20.11
C ASP A 2 14.61 5.93 19.88
N ASP A 3 15.17 6.70 18.93
CA ASP A 3 14.71 8.08 18.59
C ASP A 3 13.75 8.11 17.39
N LEU A 4 13.50 6.96 16.74
CA LEU A 4 12.61 6.88 15.57
C LEU A 4 11.18 6.49 15.98
N GLY A 5 10.19 7.11 15.31
CA GLY A 5 8.79 6.71 15.42
C GLY A 5 8.60 5.23 15.06
N GLN A 6 7.57 4.58 15.62
CA GLN A 6 7.36 3.14 15.43
C GLN A 6 7.16 2.77 13.94
N GLY A 7 6.40 3.58 13.19
CA GLY A 7 6.24 3.39 11.75
C GLY A 7 7.56 3.48 10.99
N ASP A 8 8.45 4.39 11.37
CA ASP A 8 9.76 4.56 10.74
C ASP A 8 10.68 3.38 11.05
N ARG A 9 10.61 2.80 12.26
CA ARG A 9 11.33 1.57 12.61
C ARG A 9 10.87 0.38 11.78
N ILE A 10 9.56 0.23 11.56
CA ILE A 10 9.01 -0.82 10.69
C ILE A 10 9.55 -0.66 9.25
N ASN A 11 9.50 0.55 8.71
CA ASN A 11 10.03 0.84 7.36
C ASN A 11 11.55 0.61 7.29
N LEU A 12 12.28 0.96 8.35
CA LEU A 12 13.72 0.73 8.46
C LEU A 12 14.05 -0.75 8.45
N GLY A 13 13.21 -1.62 9.04
CA GLY A 13 13.41 -3.07 9.00
C GLY A 13 13.46 -3.61 7.56
N VAL A 14 12.53 -3.21 6.70
CA VAL A 14 12.51 -3.59 5.27
C VAL A 14 13.72 -3.00 4.53
N ALA A 15 14.02 -1.72 4.78
CA ALA A 15 15.13 -1.03 4.13
C ALA A 15 16.50 -1.62 4.53
N SER A 16 16.66 -2.04 5.78
CA SER A 16 17.89 -2.65 6.32
C SER A 16 18.23 -3.95 5.58
N ILE A 17 17.23 -4.79 5.34
CA ILE A 17 17.40 -6.05 4.58
C ILE A 17 17.84 -5.75 3.13
N LEU A 18 17.20 -4.79 2.46
CA LEU A 18 17.62 -4.34 1.13
C LEU A 18 19.04 -3.74 1.13
N GLY A 19 19.45 -3.14 2.24
CA GLY A 19 20.79 -2.56 2.44
C GLY A 19 21.95 -3.54 2.28
N HIS A 20 21.71 -4.85 2.35
CA HIS A 20 22.70 -5.86 1.96
C HIS A 20 23.13 -5.75 0.48
N ARG A 21 22.31 -5.09 -0.37
CA ARG A 21 22.58 -4.78 -1.78
C ARG A 21 22.37 -3.27 -2.03
N PRO A 22 23.33 -2.42 -1.66
CA PRO A 22 23.12 -0.96 -1.60
C PRO A 22 22.79 -0.33 -2.95
N GLU A 23 23.33 -0.83 -4.07
CA GLU A 23 23.00 -0.31 -5.40
C GLU A 23 21.55 -0.61 -5.79
N VAL A 24 21.05 -1.79 -5.41
CA VAL A 24 19.65 -2.20 -5.63
C VAL A 24 18.72 -1.39 -4.73
N ALA A 25 19.07 -1.23 -3.45
CA ALA A 25 18.32 -0.40 -2.52
C ALA A 25 18.23 1.06 -3.02
N GLY A 26 19.33 1.61 -3.52
CA GLY A 26 19.38 2.95 -4.10
C GLY A 26 18.47 3.11 -5.32
N ALA A 27 18.46 2.12 -6.23
CA ALA A 27 17.60 2.15 -7.41
C ALA A 27 16.10 2.07 -7.05
N LEU A 28 15.72 1.22 -6.10
CA LEU A 28 14.35 1.14 -5.59
C LEU A 28 13.94 2.45 -4.89
N GLY A 29 14.84 3.04 -4.11
CA GLY A 29 14.63 4.34 -3.47
C GLY A 29 14.41 5.46 -4.50
N ALA A 30 15.19 5.47 -5.58
CA ALA A 30 15.04 6.44 -6.67
C ALA A 30 13.72 6.30 -7.41
N LEU A 31 13.27 5.06 -7.68
CA LEU A 31 11.95 4.80 -8.27
C LEU A 31 10.84 5.35 -7.36
N ARG A 32 10.87 5.02 -6.07
CA ARG A 32 9.87 5.50 -5.11
C ARG A 32 9.89 7.03 -5.00
N ALA A 33 11.08 7.63 -4.96
CA ALA A 33 11.25 9.08 -4.92
C ALA A 33 10.68 9.77 -6.16
N ALA A 34 10.87 9.20 -7.35
CA ALA A 34 10.27 9.72 -8.58
C ALA A 34 8.73 9.70 -8.48
N LEU A 35 8.15 8.55 -8.13
CA LEU A 35 6.69 8.42 -7.94
C LEU A 35 6.15 9.43 -6.93
N THR A 36 6.85 9.69 -5.82
CA THR A 36 6.38 10.63 -4.80
C THR A 36 6.64 12.10 -5.11
N SER A 37 7.73 12.43 -5.82
CA SER A 37 8.14 13.83 -6.02
C SER A 37 7.66 14.43 -7.33
N THR A 38 7.36 13.58 -8.32
CA THR A 38 6.82 14.00 -9.61
C THR A 38 5.45 13.41 -9.92
N GLY A 39 4.95 12.50 -9.06
CA GLY A 39 3.64 11.89 -9.25
C GLY A 39 2.51 12.91 -9.08
N THR A 40 1.40 12.60 -9.74
CA THR A 40 0.20 13.44 -9.84
C THR A 40 -1.00 12.83 -9.13
N LEU A 41 -0.96 11.52 -8.83
CA LEU A 41 -1.96 10.86 -7.99
C LEU A 41 -1.96 11.42 -6.56
N SER A 42 -3.14 11.51 -5.95
CA SER A 42 -3.25 11.98 -4.57
C SER A 42 -2.57 11.02 -3.58
N PRO A 43 -1.87 11.53 -2.55
CA PRO A 43 -1.28 10.69 -1.51
C PRO A 43 -2.30 9.74 -0.85
N ARG A 44 -3.55 10.20 -0.66
CA ARG A 44 -4.64 9.35 -0.16
C ARG A 44 -4.92 8.17 -1.09
N LEU A 45 -5.08 8.40 -2.39
CA LEU A 45 -5.37 7.34 -3.36
C LEU A 45 -4.25 6.30 -3.41
N VAL A 46 -2.99 6.77 -3.47
CA VAL A 46 -1.82 5.89 -3.47
C VAL A 46 -1.79 5.01 -2.22
N GLU A 47 -2.14 5.57 -1.06
CA GLU A 47 -2.17 4.84 0.20
C GLU A 47 -3.32 3.82 0.27
N LEU A 48 -4.51 4.17 -0.21
CA LEU A 48 -5.65 3.24 -0.31
C LEU A 48 -5.29 2.01 -1.16
N VAL A 49 -4.72 2.24 -2.35
CA VAL A 49 -4.23 1.18 -3.25
C VAL A 49 -3.16 0.33 -2.57
N ARG A 50 -2.18 0.97 -1.91
CA ARG A 50 -1.11 0.26 -1.20
C ARG A 50 -1.66 -0.63 -0.09
N LEU A 51 -2.58 -0.13 0.73
CA LEU A 51 -3.19 -0.86 1.84
C LEU A 51 -4.04 -2.03 1.35
N ARG A 52 -4.81 -1.83 0.26
CA ARG A 52 -5.59 -2.91 -0.35
C ARG A 52 -4.70 -4.04 -0.89
N ILE A 53 -3.60 -3.70 -1.56
CA ILE A 53 -2.62 -4.69 -2.01
C ILE A 53 -1.89 -5.35 -0.83
N ALA A 54 -1.58 -4.58 0.22
CA ALA A 54 -0.94 -5.11 1.43
C ALA A 54 -1.80 -6.19 2.11
N PHE A 55 -3.13 -6.03 2.10
CA PHE A 55 -4.07 -7.07 2.52
C PHE A 55 -3.93 -8.33 1.67
N HIS A 56 -4.01 -8.26 0.34
CA HIS A 56 -3.86 -9.44 -0.51
C HIS A 56 -2.50 -10.14 -0.34
N ASN A 57 -1.46 -9.35 -0.14
CA ASN A 57 -0.11 -9.85 0.13
C ASN A 57 0.08 -10.39 1.55
N GLN A 58 -0.85 -10.11 2.47
CA GLN A 58 -0.70 -10.39 3.89
C GLN A 58 0.61 -9.79 4.47
N CYS A 59 1.03 -8.64 3.95
CA CYS A 59 2.23 -7.94 4.41
C CYS A 59 1.93 -7.18 5.71
N ARG A 60 2.22 -7.81 6.86
CA ARG A 60 1.90 -7.28 8.19
C ARG A 60 2.52 -5.91 8.47
N SER A 61 3.79 -5.72 8.15
CA SER A 61 4.46 -4.42 8.27
C SER A 61 3.84 -3.35 7.37
N CYS A 62 3.49 -3.71 6.14
CA CYS A 62 2.82 -2.80 5.23
C CYS A 62 1.44 -2.40 5.76
N MET A 63 0.66 -3.35 6.27
CA MET A 63 -0.68 -3.12 6.79
C MET A 63 -0.71 -2.29 8.08
N SER A 64 0.33 -2.38 8.92
CA SER A 64 0.38 -1.67 10.19
C SER A 64 0.79 -0.19 10.08
N VAL A 65 1.25 0.25 8.90
CA VAL A 65 1.76 1.62 8.70
C VAL A 65 0.76 2.46 7.92
N ARG A 66 0.67 3.75 8.27
CA ARG A 66 0.06 4.82 7.47
C ARG A 66 1.11 5.88 7.12
N TYR A 67 1.14 6.35 5.89
CA TYR A 67 2.00 7.48 5.54
C TYR A 67 1.37 8.82 5.94
N GLN A 68 2.15 9.68 6.59
CA GLN A 68 1.68 11.00 7.05
C GLN A 68 1.09 11.85 5.92
N SER A 69 1.67 11.80 4.72
CA SER A 69 1.14 12.50 3.55
C SER A 69 -0.28 12.10 3.16
N ALA A 70 -0.67 10.84 3.40
CA ALA A 70 -2.03 10.38 3.14
C ALA A 70 -2.99 10.82 4.25
N ILE A 71 -2.54 10.83 5.51
CA ILE A 71 -3.30 11.36 6.64
C ILE A 71 -3.59 12.85 6.43
N ASP A 72 -2.57 13.62 6.02
CA ASP A 72 -2.69 15.04 5.70
C ASP A 72 -3.64 15.28 4.51
N ASP A 73 -3.73 14.31 3.59
CA ASP A 73 -4.67 14.27 2.46
C ASP A 73 -6.03 13.63 2.83
N GLY A 74 -6.38 13.64 4.12
CA GLY A 74 -7.70 13.27 4.63
C GLY A 74 -7.94 11.77 4.79
N LEU A 75 -6.93 10.91 4.70
CA LEU A 75 -7.06 9.50 5.07
C LEU A 75 -7.41 9.37 6.55
N THR A 76 -8.50 8.66 6.84
CA THR A 76 -8.91 8.31 8.20
C THR A 76 -8.96 6.79 8.34
N GLU A 77 -8.89 6.28 9.57
CA GLU A 77 -9.05 4.83 9.77
C GLU A 77 -10.45 4.34 9.40
N ASP A 78 -11.49 5.17 9.48
CA ASP A 78 -12.84 4.82 8.98
C ASP A 78 -12.80 4.47 7.48
N VAL A 79 -12.07 5.25 6.68
CA VAL A 79 -11.88 4.99 5.24
C VAL A 79 -11.05 3.71 5.03
N VAL A 80 -10.08 3.44 5.89
CA VAL A 80 -9.31 2.18 5.81
C VAL A 80 -10.19 0.97 6.16
N CYS A 81 -11.12 1.10 7.11
CA CYS A 81 -12.11 0.07 7.41
C CYS A 81 -12.99 -0.23 6.19
N SER A 82 -13.39 0.80 5.44
CA SER A 82 -14.14 0.68 4.19
C SER A 82 -13.42 -0.16 3.11
N LEU A 83 -12.09 -0.33 3.18
CA LEU A 83 -11.35 -1.19 2.25
C LEU A 83 -11.68 -2.69 2.39
N GLN A 84 -12.43 -3.10 3.42
CA GLN A 84 -12.95 -4.47 3.53
C GLN A 84 -13.92 -4.78 2.37
N GLN A 85 -14.80 -3.83 2.03
CA GLN A 85 -15.78 -3.92 0.95
C GLN A 85 -15.84 -2.60 0.17
N PRO A 86 -14.82 -2.29 -0.66
CA PRO A 86 -14.70 -0.99 -1.33
C PRO A 86 -15.90 -0.61 -2.20
N THR A 87 -16.60 -1.60 -2.75
CA THR A 87 -17.77 -1.38 -3.61
C THR A 87 -19.01 -0.89 -2.86
N GLU A 88 -19.05 -1.07 -1.54
CA GLU A 88 -20.18 -0.71 -0.66
C GLU A 88 -19.88 0.54 0.20
N ALA A 89 -18.69 1.12 0.05
CA ALA A 89 -18.21 2.22 0.88
C ALA A 89 -18.68 3.59 0.35
N ASP A 90 -19.44 4.31 1.17
CA ASP A 90 -19.97 5.65 0.87
C ASP A 90 -18.91 6.76 0.95
N ASP A 91 -17.80 6.51 1.63
CA ASP A 91 -16.69 7.45 1.87
C ASP A 91 -15.55 7.34 0.85
N LEU A 92 -15.75 6.53 -0.20
CA LEU A 92 -14.89 6.46 -1.38
C LEU A 92 -15.53 7.21 -2.56
N THR A 93 -14.70 7.88 -3.33
CA THR A 93 -15.05 8.46 -4.63
C THR A 93 -15.13 7.37 -5.72
N ASP A 94 -15.75 7.70 -6.85
CA ASP A 94 -15.79 6.77 -7.99
C ASP A 94 -14.38 6.45 -8.53
N ALA A 95 -13.50 7.46 -8.57
CA ALA A 95 -12.09 7.29 -8.93
C ALA A 95 -11.36 6.32 -7.99
N GLU A 96 -11.53 6.47 -6.67
CA GLU A 96 -10.93 5.56 -5.68
C GLU A 96 -11.48 4.13 -5.83
N ARG A 97 -12.80 3.97 -6.03
CA ARG A 97 -13.41 2.64 -6.27
C ARG A 97 -12.85 1.99 -7.54
N SER A 98 -12.72 2.74 -8.63
CA SER A 98 -12.14 2.25 -9.89
C SER A 98 -10.69 1.80 -9.71
N ALA A 99 -9.86 2.62 -9.06
CA ALA A 99 -8.48 2.28 -8.75
C ALA A 99 -8.33 1.06 -7.82
N LEU A 100 -9.20 0.93 -6.81
CA LEU A 100 -9.21 -0.22 -5.90
C LEU A 100 -9.65 -1.52 -6.60
N ARG A 101 -10.62 -1.45 -7.53
CA ARG A 101 -10.97 -2.58 -8.39
C ARG A 101 -9.78 -3.02 -9.24
N TYR A 102 -9.07 -2.07 -9.85
CA TYR A 102 -7.85 -2.37 -10.60
C TYR A 102 -6.78 -3.00 -9.69
N ALA A 103 -6.54 -2.43 -8.50
CA ALA A 103 -5.57 -2.95 -7.53
C ALA A 103 -5.90 -4.38 -7.07
N ASP A 104 -7.18 -4.69 -6.86
CA ASP A 104 -7.66 -6.03 -6.52
C ASP A 104 -7.35 -7.04 -7.62
N LEU A 105 -7.72 -6.73 -8.86
CA LEU A 105 -7.40 -7.58 -10.02
C LEU A 105 -5.88 -7.71 -10.18
N PHE A 106 -5.14 -6.61 -10.07
CA PHE A 106 -3.69 -6.63 -10.23
C PHE A 106 -3.01 -7.55 -9.19
N ALA A 107 -3.51 -7.58 -7.96
CA ALA A 107 -2.98 -8.43 -6.90
C ALA A 107 -3.43 -9.91 -7.01
N THR A 108 -4.62 -10.18 -7.54
CA THR A 108 -5.27 -11.50 -7.46
C THR A 108 -5.41 -12.23 -8.80
N ASP A 109 -5.77 -11.53 -9.87
CA ASP A 109 -5.97 -12.06 -11.22
C ASP A 109 -5.70 -10.99 -12.30
N HIS A 110 -4.42 -10.63 -12.47
CA HIS A 110 -4.01 -9.59 -13.42
C HIS A 110 -4.32 -9.94 -14.89
N LEU A 111 -4.62 -11.21 -15.19
CA LEU A 111 -5.02 -11.64 -16.54
C LEU A 111 -6.49 -11.31 -16.85
N ALA A 112 -7.31 -11.02 -15.82
CA ALA A 112 -8.68 -10.55 -15.97
C ALA A 112 -8.77 -9.02 -16.17
N ILE A 113 -7.65 -8.30 -16.19
CA ILE A 113 -7.62 -6.87 -16.53
C ILE A 113 -7.72 -6.74 -18.05
N ASP A 114 -8.90 -6.37 -18.52
CA ASP A 114 -9.24 -6.18 -19.92
C ASP A 114 -9.48 -4.69 -20.26
N ASP A 115 -9.85 -4.43 -21.52
CA ASP A 115 -10.13 -3.07 -21.99
C ASP A 115 -11.25 -2.39 -21.18
N ALA A 116 -12.23 -3.15 -20.67
CA ALA A 116 -13.31 -2.58 -19.86
C ALA A 116 -12.82 -2.04 -18.52
N VAL A 117 -11.81 -2.68 -17.91
CA VAL A 117 -11.15 -2.15 -16.69
C VAL A 117 -10.39 -0.86 -17.00
N TYR A 118 -9.65 -0.81 -18.10
CA TYR A 118 -8.93 0.41 -18.48
C TYR A 118 -9.87 1.55 -18.92
N ASP A 119 -10.97 1.24 -19.59
CA ASP A 119 -11.97 2.22 -19.99
C ASP A 119 -12.67 2.86 -18.79
N ASP A 120 -12.96 2.07 -17.75
CA ASP A 120 -13.46 2.57 -16.46
C ASP A 120 -12.45 3.54 -15.81
N LEU A 121 -11.19 3.13 -15.71
CA LEU A 121 -10.13 3.98 -15.15
C LEU A 121 -9.94 5.30 -15.93
N ARG A 122 -10.04 5.27 -17.27
CA ARG A 122 -9.93 6.46 -18.13
C ARG A 122 -11.04 7.48 -17.92
N THR A 123 -12.14 7.12 -17.27
CA THR A 123 -13.17 8.10 -16.89
C THR A 123 -12.71 9.02 -15.76
N HIS A 124 -11.65 8.64 -15.04
CA HIS A 124 -11.17 9.31 -13.83
C HIS A 124 -9.71 9.76 -13.92
N PHE A 125 -8.87 9.06 -14.67
CA PHE A 125 -7.42 9.25 -14.69
C PHE A 125 -6.91 9.56 -16.10
N SER A 126 -5.91 10.43 -16.18
CA SER A 126 -5.09 10.65 -17.37
C SER A 126 -4.15 9.48 -17.65
N GLU A 127 -3.62 9.38 -18.87
CA GLU A 127 -2.69 8.29 -19.24
C GLU A 127 -1.42 8.29 -18.37
N ASP A 128 -0.91 9.46 -17.96
CA ASP A 128 0.25 9.56 -17.07
C ASP A 128 -0.09 9.00 -15.67
N GLU A 129 -1.27 9.34 -15.13
CA GLU A 129 -1.79 8.81 -13.87
C GLU A 129 -2.03 7.29 -13.92
N LEU A 130 -2.46 6.75 -15.06
CA LEU A 130 -2.63 5.29 -15.24
C LEU A 130 -1.28 4.56 -15.19
N VAL A 131 -0.24 5.13 -15.79
CA VAL A 131 1.12 4.60 -15.70
C VAL A 131 1.60 4.65 -14.25
N GLU A 132 1.42 5.78 -13.56
CA GLU A 132 1.76 5.92 -12.14
C GLU A 132 1.04 4.88 -11.27
N LEU A 133 -0.28 4.72 -11.44
CA LEU A 133 -1.10 3.77 -10.71
C LEU A 133 -0.61 2.33 -10.92
N GLY A 134 -0.32 1.97 -12.17
CA GLY A 134 0.21 0.65 -12.52
C GLY A 134 1.56 0.37 -11.85
N VAL A 135 2.48 1.36 -11.85
CA VAL A 135 3.79 1.23 -11.21
C VAL A 135 3.67 1.13 -9.69
N HIS A 136 2.77 1.92 -9.07
CA HIS A 136 2.45 1.78 -7.64
C HIS A 136 1.93 0.38 -7.30
N CYS A 137 1.01 -0.16 -8.10
CA CYS A 137 0.49 -1.52 -7.92
C CYS A 137 1.61 -2.57 -8.07
N ALA A 138 2.43 -2.46 -9.11
CA ALA A 138 3.55 -3.37 -9.35
C ALA A 138 4.55 -3.37 -8.19
N TYR A 139 4.93 -2.18 -7.71
CA TYR A 139 5.83 -2.03 -6.57
C TYR A 139 5.20 -2.63 -5.30
N ALA A 140 3.95 -2.29 -5.00
CA ALA A 140 3.25 -2.78 -3.82
C ALA A 140 3.08 -4.31 -3.83
N VAL A 141 2.75 -4.91 -4.98
CA VAL A 141 2.66 -6.37 -5.13
C VAL A 141 4.03 -7.02 -4.93
N GLY A 142 5.03 -6.59 -5.70
CA GLY A 142 6.36 -7.21 -5.67
C GLY A 142 7.06 -7.06 -4.32
N MET A 143 7.16 -5.82 -3.83
CA MET A 143 7.84 -5.53 -2.57
C MET A 143 7.04 -5.96 -1.36
N GLY A 144 5.71 -5.87 -1.39
CA GLY A 144 4.86 -6.33 -0.29
C GLY A 144 4.94 -7.84 -0.09
N ARG A 145 4.93 -8.65 -1.17
CA ARG A 145 5.14 -10.10 -1.06
C ARG A 145 6.52 -10.43 -0.54
N LEU A 146 7.55 -9.76 -1.05
CA LEU A 146 8.92 -9.95 -0.60
C LEU A 146 9.08 -9.62 0.89
N ALA A 147 8.56 -8.47 1.34
CA ALA A 147 8.57 -8.08 2.74
C ALA A 147 7.80 -9.07 3.63
N ALA A 148 6.69 -9.63 3.16
CA ALA A 148 5.97 -10.69 3.87
C ALA A 148 6.83 -11.95 4.05
N THR A 149 7.63 -12.34 3.05
CA THR A 149 8.56 -13.49 3.18
C THR A 149 9.69 -13.25 4.19
N TRP A 150 10.08 -11.99 4.40
CA TRP A 150 11.12 -11.62 5.36
C TRP A 150 10.61 -11.51 6.80
N GLN A 151 9.29 -11.56 7.01
CA GLN A 151 8.68 -11.51 8.34
C GLN A 151 9.19 -10.33 9.18
N VAL A 152 9.25 -9.13 8.58
CA VAL A 152 9.62 -7.90 9.29
C VAL A 152 8.49 -7.51 10.25
N THR A 153 8.43 -8.16 11.41
CA THR A 153 7.35 -8.04 12.40
C THR A 153 7.85 -7.60 13.79
N ASP A 154 9.16 -7.33 13.94
CA ASP A 154 9.75 -6.99 15.24
C ASP A 154 9.17 -5.71 15.82
N ASP A 155 8.87 -4.71 14.98
CA ASP A 155 8.33 -3.42 15.42
C ASP A 155 6.83 -3.23 15.11
N VAL A 156 6.16 -4.21 14.50
CA VAL A 156 4.72 -4.08 14.21
C VAL A 156 3.89 -4.18 15.51
N PRO A 157 2.73 -3.52 15.62
CA PRO A 157 1.89 -3.61 16.81
C PRO A 157 1.35 -5.02 17.06
N ASP A 158 1.00 -5.33 18.30
CA ASP A 158 0.66 -6.70 18.73
C ASP A 158 -0.50 -7.33 17.94
N ALA A 159 -1.47 -6.54 17.48
CA ALA A 159 -2.56 -7.06 16.64
C ALA A 159 -2.07 -7.62 15.29
N PHE A 160 -0.95 -7.10 14.79
CA PHE A 160 -0.27 -7.61 13.60
C PHE A 160 0.75 -8.71 13.93
N ARG A 161 1.03 -8.97 15.22
CA ARG A 161 1.87 -10.08 15.72
C ARG A 161 0.97 -11.28 16.10
N SER A 162 0.71 -12.21 15.18
CA SER A 162 -0.05 -13.43 15.49
C SER A 162 0.37 -14.63 14.63
N GLU A 163 0.20 -15.84 15.16
CA GLU A 163 0.80 -17.11 14.68
C GLU A 163 0.41 -17.51 13.25
N SER A 164 1.32 -18.22 12.59
CA SER A 164 1.21 -18.61 11.18
C SER A 164 -0.09 -19.36 10.88
N GLY A 165 -0.85 -18.88 9.88
CA GLY A 165 -1.93 -19.64 9.25
C GLY A 165 -3.30 -18.95 9.16
N SER A 166 -3.53 -17.84 9.87
CA SER A 166 -4.75 -17.04 9.71
C SER A 166 -4.51 -15.83 8.80
N THR A 167 -5.46 -15.59 7.87
CA THR A 167 -5.52 -14.36 7.09
C THR A 167 -5.83 -13.21 8.05
N LEU A 168 -4.94 -12.21 8.10
CA LEU A 168 -5.17 -10.96 8.80
C LEU A 168 -5.91 -9.98 7.92
N ALA A 169 -6.83 -9.28 8.55
CA ALA A 169 -7.61 -8.19 8.02
C ALA A 169 -7.11 -6.88 8.66
N PRO A 170 -6.66 -5.87 7.90
CA PRO A 170 -6.12 -4.62 8.45
C PRO A 170 -7.19 -3.65 8.97
N TRP A 171 -8.47 -4.02 8.89
CA TRP A 171 -9.63 -3.17 9.20
C TRP A 171 -10.04 -3.17 10.67
N ASP A 172 -9.34 -3.91 11.55
CA ASP A 172 -9.45 -3.69 12.99
C ASP A 172 -8.43 -2.61 13.40
N SER A 173 -8.93 -1.43 13.76
CA SER A 173 -8.16 -0.21 14.09
C SER A 173 -7.22 -0.36 15.30
N ALA A 174 -7.33 -1.46 16.05
CA ALA A 174 -6.45 -1.75 17.17
C ALA A 174 -5.07 -2.20 16.65
N GLY A 175 -4.13 -1.26 16.47
CA GLY A 175 -2.72 -1.59 16.22
C GLY A 175 -2.09 -0.97 14.98
N VAL A 176 -2.53 0.20 14.55
CA VAL A 176 -1.95 0.93 13.40
C VAL A 176 -1.02 2.05 13.89
N VAL A 177 0.05 2.34 13.16
CA VAL A 177 1.02 3.41 13.44
C VAL A 177 1.27 4.30 12.23
N ALA A 178 1.41 5.61 12.45
CA ALA A 178 1.85 6.53 11.40
C ALA A 178 3.38 6.43 11.19
N SER A 179 3.82 6.67 9.96
CA SER A 179 5.23 6.81 9.55
C SER A 179 5.36 8.04 8.66
N GLY A 180 6.50 8.74 8.79
CA GLY A 180 6.76 9.99 8.09
C GLY A 180 6.78 11.18 9.02
#